data_AF-A0A3M0WL05-F1
#
_entry.id   AF-A0A3M0WL05-F1
#
_cell.length_a   1.000
_cell.length_b   1.000
_cell.length_c   1.000
_cell.angle_alpha   90.00
_cell.angle_beta   90.00
_cell.angle_gamma   90.00
#
_symmetry.space_group_name_H-M   'P 1'
#
loop_
_entity.id
_entity.type
_entity.pdbx_description
1 polymer ?
#
loop_
_entity_poly.entity_id
_entity_poly.type
_entity_poly.pdbx_seq_one_letter_code
_entity_poly.pdbx_strand_id
1 'polypeptide(L)' 'MTFLIDIPVEEGLKRIKKERATDRIEQENIEFHKRLREGFLKIAEENKSRIHIINGLKNPDEIFNDILKILSCNISSVL' A
#
# COMPACT_ATOMS: atom_id res chain seq x y z
N MET A 1 6.10 -4.58 12.47
CA MET A 1 6.37 -3.86 11.22
C MET A 1 5.26 -4.15 10.23
N THR A 2 4.84 -3.15 9.46
CA THR A 2 3.77 -3.22 8.47
C THR A 2 4.15 -2.36 7.27
N PHE A 3 3.87 -2.83 6.05
CA PHE A 3 4.09 -2.08 4.82
C PHE A 3 2.72 -1.72 4.22
N LEU A 4 2.44 -0.43 4.08
CA LEU A 4 1.25 0.08 3.41
C LEU A 4 1.64 0.45 1.98
N ILE A 5 1.22 -0.35 0.99
CA ILE A 5 1.43 -0.03 -0.42
C ILE A 5 0.34 0.96 -0.84
N ASP A 6 0.68 2.26 -0.84
CA ASP A 6 -0.25 3.32 -1.21
C ASP A 6 -0.28 3.51 -2.72
N ILE A 7 -1.47 3.55 -3.30
CA ILE A 7 -1.70 3.79 -4.72
C ILE A 7 -2.96 4.65 -4.89
N PRO A 8 -3.00 5.57 -5.88
CA PRO A 8 -4.25 6.22 -6.27
C PRO A 8 -5.36 5.20 -6.54
N VAL A 9 -6.57 5.49 -6.06
CA VAL A 9 -7.72 4.58 -6.14
C VAL A 9 -8.02 4.20 -7.58
N GLU A 10 -7.96 5.17 -8.48
CA GLU A 10 -8.22 5.00 -9.91
C GLU A 10 -7.25 4.01 -10.54
N GLU A 11 -5.97 4.08 -10.18
CA GLU A 11 -4.94 3.15 -10.67
C GLU A 11 -5.10 1.76 -10.07
N GLY A 12 -5.44 1.66 -8.77
CA GLY A 12 -5.74 0.39 -8.13
C GLY A 12 -6.93 -0.34 -8.77
N LEU A 13 -8.04 0.36 -8.98
CA LEU A 13 -9.24 -0.19 -9.63
C LEU A 13 -8.98 -0.61 -11.09
N LYS A 14 -8.15 0.13 -11.83
CA LYS A 14 -7.72 -0.26 -13.18
C LYS A 14 -6.97 -1.60 -13.17
N ARG A 15 -6.07 -1.82 -12.21
CA ARG A 15 -5.31 -3.08 -12.09
C ARG A 15 -6.21 -4.26 -11.74
N ILE A 16 -7.10 -4.11 -10.76
CA ILE A 16 -8.01 -5.18 -10.32
C ILE A 16 -8.89 -5.67 -11.48
N LYS A 17 -9.48 -4.73 -12.24
CA LYS A 17 -10.32 -5.06 -13.40
C LYS A 17 -9.59 -5.83 -14.51
N LYS A 18 -8.27 -5.67 -14.62
CA LYS A 18 -7.45 -6.35 -15.61
C LYS A 18 -7.12 -7.79 -15.19
N GLU A 19 -6.98 -8.04 -13.89
CA GLU A 19 -6.41 -9.29 -13.37
C GLU A 19 -7.46 -10.28 -12.87
N ARG A 20 -8.63 -9.83 -12.39
CA ARG A 20 -9.64 -10.73 -11.82
C ARG A 20 -11.07 -10.21 -11.87
N ALA A 21 -12.02 -11.12 -11.63
CA ALA A 21 -13.38 -10.74 -11.28
C ALA A 21 -13.39 -10.00 -9.93
N THR A 22 -14.15 -8.90 -9.87
CA THR A 22 -14.29 -8.07 -8.66
C THR A 22 -15.27 -8.71 -7.68
N ASP A 23 -14.93 -8.70 -6.39
CA ASP A 23 -15.86 -9.07 -5.33
C ASP A 23 -16.77 -7.90 -4.91
N ARG A 24 -17.60 -8.12 -3.89
CA ARG A 24 -18.56 -7.10 -3.41
C ARG A 24 -17.89 -5.81 -2.97
N ILE A 25 -16.69 -5.86 -2.39
CA ILE A 25 -15.97 -4.69 -1.90
C ILE A 25 -15.38 -3.91 -3.07
N GLU A 26 -14.87 -4.60 -4.09
CA GLU A 26 -14.30 -3.94 -5.28
C GLU A 26 -15.35 -3.37 -6.25
N GLN A 27 -16.62 -3.73 -6.03
CA GLN A 27 -17.76 -3.17 -6.75
C GLN A 27 -18.33 -1.90 -6.08
N GLU A 28 -17.80 -1.50 -4.92
CA GLU A 28 -18.18 -0.26 -4.27
C GLU A 28 -17.81 0.97 -5.13
N ASN A 29 -18.44 2.11 -4.81
CA ASN A 29 -18.18 3.34 -5.55
C ASN A 29 -16.77 3.90 -5.27
N ILE A 30 -16.30 4.78 -6.16
CA ILE A 30 -14.96 5.38 -6.05
C ILE A 30 -14.76 6.14 -4.72
N GLU A 31 -15.80 6.77 -4.19
CA GLU A 31 -15.74 7.52 -2.93
C GLU A 31 -15.56 6.60 -1.72
N PHE A 32 -16.10 5.38 -1.76
CA PHE A 32 -15.82 4.35 -0.75
C PHE A 32 -14.33 4.03 -0.71
N HIS A 33 -13.72 3.77 -1.87
CA HIS A 33 -12.30 3.45 -1.95
C HIS A 33 -11.40 4.63 -1.56
N LYS A 34 -11.79 5.87 -1.88
CA LYS A 34 -11.07 7.07 -1.41
C LYS A 34 -11.09 7.18 0.11
N ARG A 35 -12.25 7.06 0.75
CA ARG A 35 -12.36 7.05 2.22
C ARG A 35 -11.56 5.91 2.85
N LEU A 36 -11.57 4.73 2.22
CA LEU A 36 -10.79 3.58 2.68
C LEU A 36 -9.28 3.87 2.64
N ARG A 37 -8.78 4.42 1.52
CA ARG A 37 -7.38 4.85 1.38
C ARG A 37 -7.01 5.90 2.43
N GLU A 38 -7.82 6.93 2.60
CA GLU A 38 -7.63 7.97 3.61
C GLU A 38 -7.54 7.38 5.03
N GLY A 39 -8.39 6.42 5.35
CA GLY A 39 -8.35 5.69 6.62
C GLY A 39 -7.03 4.97 6.85
N PHE A 40 -6.51 4.26 5.85
CA PHE A 40 -5.19 3.60 5.94
C PHE A 40 -4.04 4.60 6.09
N LEU A 41 -4.07 5.70 5.34
CA LEU A 41 -3.04 6.75 5.44
C LEU A 41 -3.05 7.41 6.82
N LYS A 42 -4.23 7.67 7.39
CA LYS A 42 -4.37 8.19 8.76
C LYS A 42 -3.78 7.21 9.79
N ILE A 43 -4.06 5.92 9.67
CA ILE A 43 -3.49 4.90 10.56
C ILE A 43 -1.96 4.87 10.44
N ALA A 44 -1.41 4.99 9.22
CA ALA A 44 0.03 5.05 8.99
C ALA A 44 0.67 6.30 9.62
N GLU A 45 0.03 7.46 9.49
CA GLU A 45 0.45 8.73 10.10
C GLU A 45 0.48 8.65 11.63
N GLU A 46 -0.51 7.98 12.25
CA GLU A 46 -0.57 7.76 13.70
C GLU A 46 0.43 6.69 14.20
N ASN A 47 0.98 5.86 13.30
CA ASN A 47 1.83 4.71 13.65
C ASN A 47 3.17 4.70 12.86
N LYS A 48 3.77 5.87 12.60
CA LYS A 48 5.01 6.01 11.80
C LYS A 48 6.19 5.15 12.27
N SER A 49 6.22 4.77 13.54
CA SER A 49 7.29 3.93 14.11
C SER A 49 7.25 2.48 13.61
N ARG A 50 6.11 2.00 13.11
CA ARG A 50 5.92 0.60 12.70
C ARG A 50 5.30 0.41 11.32
N ILE A 51 4.74 1.46 10.73
CA ILE A 51 4.11 1.44 9.40
C ILE A 51 4.97 2.22 8.42
N HIS A 52 5.44 1.54 7.38
CA HIS A 52 6.18 2.13 6.28
C HIS A 52 5.26 2.27 5.06
N ILE A 53 5.10 3.48 4.54
CA ILE A 53 4.35 3.73 3.31
C ILE A 53 5.26 3.46 2.11
N ILE A 54 4.81 2.61 1.20
CA ILE A 54 5.50 2.24 -0.04
C ILE A 54 4.72 2.78 -1.22
N ASN A 55 5.41 3.36 -2.21
CA ASN A 55 4.77 3.89 -3.41
C ASN A 55 4.33 2.74 -4.35
N GLY A 56 3.03 2.50 -4.42
CA GLY A 56 2.41 1.46 -5.25
C GLY A 56 2.30 1.78 -6.75
N LEU A 57 2.68 3.00 -7.18
CA LEU A 57 2.77 3.35 -8.61
C LEU A 57 3.99 2.73 -9.29
N LYS A 58 5.01 2.35 -8.52
CA LYS A 58 6.21 1.68 -9.01
C LYS A 58 5.89 0.28 -9.55
N ASN A 59 6.80 -0.28 -10.34
CA ASN A 59 6.67 -1.66 -10.77
C ASN A 59 7.02 -2.65 -9.62
N PRO A 60 6.63 -3.94 -9.73
CA PRO A 60 6.84 -4.90 -8.64
C PRO A 60 8.29 -5.06 -8.16
N ASP A 61 9.28 -5.01 -9.06
CA ASP A 61 10.69 -5.17 -8.69
C ASP A 61 11.20 -3.96 -7.90
N GLU A 62 10.77 -2.76 -8.27
CA GLU A 62 11.09 -1.54 -7.52
C GLU A 62 10.44 -1.54 -6.12
N ILE A 63 9.18 -1.95 -6.01
CA ILE A 63 8.49 -2.07 -4.71
C ILE A 63 9.21 -3.11 -3.84
N PHE A 64 9.58 -4.26 -4.41
CA PHE A 64 10.32 -5.31 -3.70
C PHE A 64 11.65 -4.78 -3.15
N ASN A 65 12.41 -4.03 -3.96
CA ASN A 65 13.67 -3.43 -3.54
C ASN A 65 13.49 -2.37 -2.44
N ASP A 66 12.44 -1.54 -2.51
CA ASP A 66 12.11 -0.59 -1.44
C ASP A 66 11.86 -1.30 -0.10
N ILE A 67 11.08 -2.39 -0.13
CA ILE A 67 10.77 -3.20 1.05
C ILE A 67 12.04 -3.85 1.61
N LEU A 68 12.86 -4.48 0.76
CA LEU A 68 14.14 -5.07 1.18
C LEU A 68 15.06 -4.05 1.85
N LYS A 69 15.16 -2.84 1.30
CA LYS A 69 16.00 -1.78 1.88
C LYS A 69 15.57 -1.43 3.30
N ILE A 70 14.26 -1.33 3.54
CA ILE A 70 13.70 -1.04 4.88
C ILE A 70 13.95 -2.20 5.86
N LEU A 71 13.79 -3.45 5.41
CA LEU A 71 14.09 -4.63 6.22
C LEU A 71 15.57 -4.67 6.62
N SER A 72 16.46 -4.40 5.66
CA SER A 72 17.91 -4.43 5.86
C SER A 72 18.38 -3.38 6.88
N CYS A 73 17.87 -2.16 6.78
CA CYS A 73 18.19 -1.09 7.73
C CYS A 73 17.72 -1.40 9.16
N ASN A 74 16.57 -2.06 9.33
CA ASN A 74 16.06 -2.44 10.64
C ASN A 74 16.83 -3.61 11.28
N ILE A 75 17.40 -4.52 10.49
CA ILE A 75 18.19 -5.65 11.02
C ILE A 75 19.55 -5.17 11.54
N SER A 76 20.18 -4.19 10.88
CA SER A 76 21.44 -3.59 11.36
C SER A 76 21.32 -2.77 12.66
N SER A 77 20.11 -2.40 13.11
CA SER A 77 19.92 -1.70 14.39
C SER A 77 19.69 -2.63 15.58
N VAL A 78 19.65 -3.95 15.35
CA VAL A 78 19.40 -4.98 16.40
C VAL A 78 20.65 -5.85 16.64
N LEU A 79 21.69 -5.71 15.81
CA LEU A 79 23.04 -6.28 15.99
C LEU A 79 24.02 -5.16 16.32
#